data_AF-A0A1W9NXQ0-F1
#
_entry.id   AF-A0A1W9NXQ0-F1
#
_cell.length_a   1.000
_cell.length_b   1.000
_cell.length_c   1.000
_cell.angle_alpha   90.00
_cell.angle_beta   90.00
_cell.angle_gamma   90.00
#
_symmetry.space_group_name_H-M   'P 1'
#
loop_
_entity.id
_entity.type
_entity.pdbx_description
1 polymer ?
#
loop_
_entity_poly.entity_id
_entity_poly.type
_entity_poly.pdbx_seq_one_letter_code
_entity_poly.pdbx_strand_id
1 'polypeptide(L)' 'MKKRKKTGKKIEKILIIRQRGIGDIILSLPTIRSIGKGFPDAHIALLLDYTGAELFTGILEVNEIIVLKKGLLLVGKIV' A
#
# COMPACT_ATOMS: atom_id res chain seq x y z
N MET A 1 -20.73 -32.38 -12.45
CA MET A 1 -20.21 -31.25 -11.64
C MET A 1 -19.14 -30.49 -12.42
N LYS A 2 -19.42 -29.26 -12.87
CA LYS A 2 -18.44 -28.41 -13.61
C LYS A 2 -17.41 -27.84 -12.61
N LYS A 3 -16.15 -28.28 -12.68
CA LYS A 3 -15.03 -27.69 -11.91
C LYS A 3 -14.81 -26.26 -12.39
N ARG A 4 -15.06 -25.27 -11.53
CA ARG A 4 -14.73 -23.85 -11.77
C ARG A 4 -13.20 -23.75 -11.85
N LYS A 5 -12.63 -23.50 -13.04
CA LYS A 5 -11.20 -23.19 -13.18
C LYS A 5 -10.94 -21.91 -12.38
N LYS A 6 -10.25 -22.01 -11.24
CA LYS A 6 -9.65 -20.86 -10.54
C LYS A 6 -8.51 -20.38 -11.42
N THR A 7 -8.78 -19.49 -12.37
CA THR A 7 -7.73 -18.67 -12.99
C THR A 7 -7.30 -17.67 -11.92
N GLY A 8 -6.44 -18.13 -11.00
CA GLY A 8 -5.97 -17.34 -9.88
C GLY A 8 -5.06 -16.23 -10.39
N LYS A 9 -5.64 -15.07 -10.71
CA LYS A 9 -4.88 -13.89 -11.11
C LYS A 9 -3.96 -13.53 -9.93
N LYS A 10 -2.66 -13.47 -10.19
CA LYS A 10 -1.65 -13.08 -9.20
C LYS A 10 -1.94 -11.63 -8.78
N ILE A 11 -1.83 -11.33 -7.49
CA ILE A 11 -1.94 -9.95 -7.02
C ILE A 11 -0.63 -9.25 -7.37
N GLU A 12 -0.71 -8.29 -8.28
CA GLU A 12 0.45 -7.56 -8.81
C GLU A 12 0.63 -6.17 -8.17
N LYS A 13 -0.45 -5.57 -7.66
CA LYS A 13 -0.45 -4.22 -7.10
C LYS A 13 -1.33 -4.15 -5.85
N ILE A 14 -0.81 -3.53 -4.79
CA ILE A 14 -1.50 -3.34 -3.51
C ILE A 14 -1.37 -1.87 -3.12
N LEU A 15 -2.49 -1.22 -2.86
CA LEU A 15 -2.54 0.14 -2.32
C LEU A 15 -3.02 0.08 -0.88
N ILE A 16 -2.20 0.54 0.05
CA ILE A 16 -2.54 0.66 1.46
C ILE A 16 -2.89 2.12 1.74
N ILE A 17 -4.14 2.37 2.15
CA ILE A 17 -4.64 3.71 2.45
C ILE A 17 -4.76 3.85 3.97
N ARG A 18 -4.02 4.79 4.56
CA ARG A 18 -4.05 5.07 6.00
C ARG A 18 -4.20 6.57 6.22
N GLN A 19 -5.08 6.95 7.15
CA GLN A 19 -5.22 8.35 7.58
C GLN A 19 -4.84 8.51 9.06
N ARG A 20 -3.96 9.49 9.33
CA ARG A 20 -3.68 10.18 10.61
C ARG A 20 -3.02 9.37 11.73
N GLY A 21 -2.10 10.06 12.43
CA GLY A 21 -1.56 9.69 13.74
C GLY A 21 -0.32 8.79 13.71
N ILE A 22 0.71 9.14 14.50
CA ILE A 22 1.92 8.30 14.64
C ILE A 22 1.61 6.92 15.24
N GLY A 23 0.66 6.84 16.18
CA GLY A 23 0.28 5.58 16.82
C GLY A 23 -0.26 4.57 15.81
N ASP A 24 -1.08 5.04 14.90
CA ASP A 24 -1.66 4.24 13.84
C ASP A 24 -0.65 3.74 12.80
N ILE A 25 0.38 4.54 12.54
CA ILE A 25 1.51 4.16 11.69
C ILE A 25 2.26 3.00 12.33
N ILE A 26 2.64 3.15 13.60
CA ILE A 26 3.35 2.11 14.37
C ILE A 26 2.55 0.80 14.38
N LEU A 27 1.24 0.90 14.65
CA LEU A 27 0.35 -0.26 14.69
C LEU A 27 0.15 -0.93 13.31
N SER A 28 0.36 -0.20 12.21
CA SER A 28 0.24 -0.72 10.84
C SER A 28 1.50 -1.42 10.33
N LEU A 29 2.67 -1.18 10.92
CA LEU A 29 3.95 -1.76 10.45
C LEU A 29 3.95 -3.29 10.40
N PRO A 30 3.47 -4.04 11.43
CA PRO A 30 3.44 -5.50 11.37
C PRO A 30 2.54 -6.02 10.24
N THR A 31 1.46 -5.29 9.94
CA THR A 31 0.55 -5.60 8.83
C THR A 31 1.25 -5.39 7.49
N ILE A 32 1.93 -4.25 7.29
CA ILE A 32 2.67 -3.96 6.06
C ILE A 32 3.77 -5.02 5.82
N ARG A 33 4.52 -5.40 6.87
CA ARG A 33 5.52 -6.47 6.78
C ARG A 33 4.92 -7.80 6.39
N SER A 34 3.77 -8.15 6.97
CA SER A 34 3.06 -9.39 6.65
C SER A 34 2.57 -9.41 5.20
N ILE A 35 2.10 -8.26 4.69
CA ILE A 35 1.70 -8.09 3.30
C ILE A 35 2.91 -8.27 2.37
N GLY A 36 4.05 -7.60 2.64
CA GLY A 36 5.26 -7.75 1.84
C GLY A 36 5.76 -9.19 1.77
N LYS A 37 5.71 -9.93 2.90
CA LYS A 37 6.05 -11.36 2.94
C LYS A 37 5.05 -12.25 2.19
N GLY A 38 3.77 -11.92 2.24
CA GLY A 38 2.71 -12.68 1.58
C GLY A 38 2.60 -12.44 0.08
N PHE A 39 3.07 -11.27 -0.38
CA PHE A 39 3.02 -10.84 -1.77
C PHE A 39 4.38 -10.28 -2.23
N PRO A 40 5.44 -11.12 -2.27
CA PRO A 40 6.81 -10.66 -2.52
C PRO A 40 7.01 -10.03 -3.91
N ASP A 41 6.17 -10.37 -4.88
CA ASP A 41 6.24 -9.85 -6.25
C ASP A 41 5.24 -8.72 -6.52
N ALA A 42 4.45 -8.31 -5.51
CA ALA A 42 3.47 -7.25 -5.69
C ALA A 42 4.13 -5.88 -5.47
N HIS A 43 3.75 -4.90 -6.28
CA HIS A 43 4.07 -3.50 -6.04
C HIS A 43 3.15 -2.94 -4.96
N ILE A 44 3.73 -2.57 -3.82
CA ILE A 44 3.03 -2.06 -2.64
C ILE A 44 3.23 -0.54 -2.56
N ALA A 45 2.13 0.20 -2.67
CA ALA A 45 2.09 1.65 -2.53
C ALA A 45 1.36 2.06 -1.24
N LEU A 46 1.84 3.11 -0.57
CA LEU A 46 1.20 3.71 0.60
C LEU A 46 0.63 5.09 0.25
N LEU A 47 -0.66 5.29 0.52
CA LEU A 47 -1.29 6.61 0.46
C LEU A 47 -1.40 7.20 1.86
N LEU A 48 -0.70 8.31 2.10
CA LEU A 48 -0.56 8.95 3.41
C LEU A 48 -0.78 10.47 3.33
N ASP A 49 -0.97 11.12 4.48
CA ASP A 49 -0.81 12.58 4.59
C ASP A 49 0.68 12.96 4.63
N TYR A 50 0.97 14.25 4.44
CA TYR A 50 2.34 14.77 4.42
C TYR A 50 3.13 14.41 5.70
N THR A 51 2.48 14.51 6.86
CA THR A 51 3.10 14.22 8.16
C THR A 51 3.42 12.74 8.34
N GLY A 52 2.63 11.84 7.75
CA GLY A 52 2.90 10.40 7.82
C GLY A 52 4.06 9.95 6.95
N ALA A 53 4.32 10.61 5.81
CA ALA A 53 5.26 10.13 4.79
C ALA A 53 6.70 9.92 5.30
N GLU A 54 7.20 10.83 6.15
CA GLU A 54 8.56 10.75 6.71
C GLU A 54 8.75 9.52 7.61
N LEU A 55 7.69 9.01 8.23
CA LEU A 55 7.79 7.86 9.14
C LEU A 55 7.92 6.52 8.41
N PHE A 56 7.63 6.48 7.10
CA PHE A 56 7.76 5.27 6.29
C PHE A 56 9.05 5.22 5.48
N THR A 57 9.94 6.22 5.61
CA THR A 57 11.28 6.17 5.01
C THR A 57 12.09 5.05 5.66
N GLY A 58 12.35 3.97 4.93
CA GLY A 58 13.15 2.83 5.39
C GLY A 58 12.41 1.50 5.55
N ILE A 59 11.12 1.43 5.20
CA ILE A 59 10.38 0.17 5.14
C ILE A 59 10.59 -0.48 3.78
N LEU A 60 11.28 -1.61 3.75
CA LEU A 60 11.69 -2.28 2.51
C LEU A 60 10.51 -2.88 1.73
N GLU A 61 9.42 -3.20 2.43
CA GLU A 61 8.21 -3.77 1.85
C GLU A 61 7.36 -2.75 1.07
N VAL A 62 7.69 -1.46 1.14
CA VAL A 62 6.96 -0.39 0.46
C VAL A 62 7.77 0.07 -0.75
N ASN A 63 7.18 -0.04 -1.94
CA ASN A 63 7.82 0.38 -3.19
C ASN A 63 7.59 1.86 -3.50
N GLU A 64 6.47 2.42 -3.03
CA GLU A 64 6.03 3.77 -3.39
C GLU A 64 5.24 4.44 -2.26
N ILE A 65 5.48 5.73 -2.03
CA ILE A 65 4.71 6.55 -1.11
C ILE A 65 4.03 7.67 -1.89
N ILE A 66 2.70 7.70 -1.83
CA ILE A 66 1.83 8.70 -2.44
C ILE A 66 1.37 9.64 -1.31
N VAL A 67 1.74 10.91 -1.42
CA VAL A 67 1.38 11.91 -0.41
C VAL A 67 0.14 12.69 -0.86
N LEU A 68 -0.94 12.55 -0.11
CA LEU A 68 -2.17 13.30 -0.32
C LEU A 68 -2.01 14.72 0.23
N LYS A 69 -1.88 15.70 -0.66
CA LYS A 69 -2.03 17.12 -0.28
C LYS A 69 -3.49 17.44 -0.05
N LYS A 70 -3.81 17.93 1.15
CA LYS A 70 -5.16 18.43 1.48
C LYS A 70 -5.50 19.57 0.51
N GLY A 71 -6.50 19.37 -0.35
CA GLY A 71 -6.93 20.32 -1.38
C GLY A 71 -6.58 19.96 -2.83
N LEU A 72 -5.84 18.87 -3.08
CA LEU A 72 -5.50 18.43 -4.44
C LEU A 72 -5.94 16.98 -4.68
N LEU A 73 -7.10 16.81 -5.31
CA LEU A 73 -7.53 15.54 -5.92
C LEU A 73 -6.94 15.46 -7.32
N LEU A 74 -5.75 14.87 -7.45
CA LEU A 74 -5.22 14.46 -8.75
C LEU A 74 -5.69 13.04 -9.05
N VAL A 75 -6.77 12.92 -9.81
CA VAL A 75 -7.16 11.68 -10.47
C VAL A 75 -6.44 11.66 -11.83
N GLY A 76 -5.32 10.96 -11.91
CA GLY A 76 -4.50 10.90 -13.13
C GLY A 76 -4.11 9.46 -13.48
N LYS A 77 -4.60 8.98 -14.63
CA LYS A 77 -4.31 7.67 -15.23
C LYS A 77 -2.80 7.42 -15.35
N ILE A 78 -2.34 6.23 -14.98
CA ILE A 78 -1.02 5.74 -15.36
C ILE A 78 -1.23 4.70 -16.47
N VAL A 79 -0.78 5.09 -17.66
CA VAL A 79 -0.65 4.28 -18.88
C VAL A 79 0.34 3.14 -18.64
#